data_AF-A0A2H0IKN7-F1
#
_entry.id   AF-A0A2H0IKN7-F1
#
_cell.length_a   1.000
_cell.length_b   1.000
_cell.length_c   1.000
_cell.angle_alpha   90.00
_cell.angle_beta   90.00
_cell.angle_gamma   90.00
#
_symmetry.space_group_name_H-M   'P 1'
#
loop_
_entity.id
_entity.type
_entity.pdbx_description
1 polymer ?
#
loop_
_entity_poly.entity_id
_entity_poly.type
_entity_poly.pdbx_seq_one_letter_code
_entity_poly.pdbx_strand_id
1 'polypeptide(L)' 'MNIDEQLKTANFQNQKHRLRMNMLYTSYWLAENISNFLKPYGITQQQFNLLRILRGQFPEPISTKQLRERMIISNSD' A
#
# COMPACT_ATOMS: atom_id res chain seq x y z
N MET A 1 18.43 3.85 8.05
CA MET A 1 17.90 2.57 7.52
C MET A 1 18.65 2.27 6.24
N ASN A 2 19.46 1.21 6.20
CA ASN A 2 20.16 0.78 5.01
C ASN A 2 19.39 -0.37 4.37
N ILE A 3 18.81 -0.15 3.19
CA ILE A 3 17.99 -1.16 2.50
C ILE A 3 18.85 -2.36 2.07
N ASP A 4 20.13 -2.15 1.77
CA ASP A 4 21.04 -3.23 1.37
C ASP A 4 21.27 -4.22 2.53
N GLU A 5 21.32 -3.73 3.77
CA GLU A 5 21.42 -4.56 4.99
C GLU A 5 20.13 -5.36 5.26
N GLN A 6 18.98 -4.74 4.98
CA GLN A 6 17.66 -5.35 5.18
C GLN A 6 17.36 -6.46 4.17
N LEU A 7 17.76 -6.27 2.91
CA LEU A 7 17.54 -7.23 1.83
C LEU A 7 18.42 -8.46 1.93
N LYS A 8 19.46 -8.47 2.79
CA LYS A 8 20.45 -9.55 2.94
C LYS A 8 21.00 -10.09 1.60
N THR A 9 20.95 -9.27 0.55
CA THR A 9 21.27 -9.68 -0.83
C THR A 9 22.57 -8.98 -1.22
N ALA A 10 23.67 -9.74 -1.26
CA ALA A 10 24.99 -9.18 -1.49
C ALA A 10 25.26 -8.74 -2.94
N ASN A 11 24.45 -9.19 -3.92
CA ASN A 11 24.78 -9.04 -5.34
C ASN A 11 23.60 -8.53 -6.16
N PHE A 12 23.47 -7.20 -6.29
CA PHE A 12 22.60 -6.62 -7.30
C PHE A 12 23.26 -6.72 -8.68
N GLN A 13 22.56 -7.33 -9.63
CA GLN A 13 23.03 -7.46 -11.03
C GLN A 13 23.37 -6.12 -11.72
N ASN A 14 22.69 -5.03 -11.35
CA ASN A 14 22.95 -3.66 -11.81
C ASN A 14 22.12 -2.65 -11.00
N GLN A 15 22.32 -1.35 -11.25
CA GLN A 15 21.59 -0.27 -10.57
C GLN A 15 20.07 -0.34 -10.77
N LYS A 16 19.59 -0.77 -11.95
CA LYS A 16 18.14 -0.93 -12.21
C LYS A 16 17.54 -2.07 -11.38
N HIS A 17 18.28 -3.16 -11.17
CA HIS A 17 17.87 -4.24 -10.28
C HIS A 17 17.80 -3.75 -8.82
N ARG A 18 18.84 -3.05 -8.34
CA ARG A 18 18.84 -2.46 -7.00
C ARG A 18 17.65 -1.50 -6.77
N LEU A 19 17.37 -0.62 -7.74
CA LEU A 19 16.21 0.28 -7.66
C LEU A 19 14.89 -0.49 -7.50
N ARG A 20 14.67 -1.54 -8.31
CA ARG A 20 13.46 -2.37 -8.22
C ARG A 20 13.32 -3.03 -6.84
N MET A 21 14.41 -3.59 -6.32
CA MET A 21 14.40 -4.20 -4.98
C MET A 21 14.13 -3.17 -3.88
N ASN A 22 14.73 -1.99 -3.98
CA ASN A 22 14.48 -0.91 -3.03
C ASN A 22 13.02 -0.44 -3.05
N MET A 23 12.41 -0.32 -4.25
CA MET A 23 11.00 0.04 -4.37
C MET A 23 10.09 -1.04 -3.75
N LEU A 24 10.35 -2.32 -4.02
CA LEU A 24 9.58 -3.42 -3.46
C LEU A 24 9.69 -3.51 -1.94
N TYR A 25 10.91 -3.37 -1.42
CA TYR A 25 11.13 -3.36 0.02
C TYR A 25 10.43 -2.17 0.68
N THR A 26 10.54 -0.98 0.09
CA THR A 26 9.90 0.23 0.61
C THR A 26 8.38 0.09 0.59
N SER A 27 7.79 -0.50 -0.46
CA SER A 27 6.34 -0.71 -0.53
C SER A 27 5.85 -1.70 0.54
N TYR A 28 6.59 -2.79 0.77
CA TYR A 28 6.29 -3.74 1.83
C TYR A 28 6.38 -3.09 3.21
N TRP A 29 7.50 -2.42 3.51
CA TRP A 29 7.70 -1.72 4.77
C TRP A 29 6.59 -0.70 5.04
N LEU A 30 6.22 0.09 4.02
CA LEU A 30 5.14 1.06 4.16
C LEU A 30 3.79 0.39 4.43
N ALA A 31 3.46 -0.68 3.72
CA ALA A 31 2.23 -1.43 3.93
C ALA A 31 2.14 -2.02 5.35
N GLU A 32 3.24 -2.56 5.86
CA GLU A 32 3.33 -3.07 7.24
C GLU A 32 3.11 -1.95 8.27
N ASN A 33 3.74 -0.79 8.09
CA ASN A 33 3.53 0.36 8.96
C ASN A 33 2.07 0.81 8.98
N ILE A 34 1.42 0.86 7.81
CA ILE A 34 0.01 1.21 7.71
C ILE A 34 -0.87 0.15 8.39
N SER A 35 -0.58 -1.13 8.18
CA SER A 35 -1.29 -2.23 8.84
C SER A 35 -1.19 -2.13 10.37
N ASN A 36 0.02 -1.89 10.90
CA ASN A 36 0.24 -1.71 12.33
C ASN A 36 -0.47 -0.48 12.89
N PHE A 37 -0.48 0.62 12.14
CA PHE A 37 -1.24 1.82 12.51
C PHE A 37 -2.75 1.57 12.56
N LEU A 38 -3.28 0.78 11.62
CA LEU A 38 -4.72 0.49 11.54
C LEU A 38 -5.18 -0.60 12.51
N LYS A 39 -4.26 -1.42 13.03
CA LYS A 39 -4.55 -2.55 13.93
C LYS A 39 -5.44 -2.18 15.13
N PRO A 40 -5.23 -1.08 15.87
CA PRO A 40 -6.10 -0.70 16.99
C PRO A 40 -7.53 -0.35 16.58
N TYR A 41 -7.74 0.03 15.31
CA TYR A 41 -9.05 0.40 14.77
C TYR A 41 -9.79 -0.80 14.16
N GLY A 42 -9.15 -1.97 14.09
CA GLY A 42 -9.77 -3.20 13.57
C GLY A 42 -10.10 -3.16 12.07
N ILE A 43 -9.44 -2.28 11.30
CA ILE A 43 -9.69 -2.15 9.86
C ILE A 43 -8.44 -2.46 9.03
N THR A 44 -8.66 -2.96 7.81
CA THR A 44 -7.59 -3.21 6.84
C THR A 44 -7.23 -1.96 6.07
N GLN A 45 -6.07 -1.96 5.41
CA GLN A 45 -5.67 -0.88 4.51
C GLN A 45 -6.66 -0.67 3.35
N GLN A 46 -7.30 -1.75 2.88
CA GLN A 46 -8.38 -1.71 1.88
C GLN A 46 -9.62 -1.00 2.43
N GLN A 47 -10.06 -1.34 3.64
CA GLN A 47 -11.19 -0.68 4.29
C GLN A 47 -10.89 0.80 4.56
N PHE A 48 -9.66 1.13 4.96
CA PHE A 48 -9.22 2.52 5.08
C PHE A 48 -9.26 3.26 3.73
N ASN A 49 -8.86 2.61 2.63
CA ASN A 49 -8.94 3.19 1.29
C ASN A 49 -10.39 3.51 0.89
N LEU A 50 -11.33 2.60 1.18
CA LEU A 50 -12.77 2.81 0.99
C LEU A 50 -13.26 4.04 1.79
N LEU A 51 -12.95 4.11 3.09
CA LEU A 51 -13.33 5.22 3.95
C LEU A 51 -12.79 6.56 3.45
N ARG A 52 -11.54 6.59 2.95
CA ARG A 52 -10.93 7.80 2.38
C ARG A 52 -11.66 8.27 1.12
N ILE A 53 -12.07 7.34 0.25
CA ILE A 53 -12.83 7.67 -0.97
C ILE A 53 -14.21 8.22 -0.58
N LEU A 54 -14.92 7.56 0.33
CA LEU A 54 -16.22 8.01 0.82
C LEU A 54 -16.14 9.40 1.46
N ARG A 55 -15.10 9.66 2.27
CA ARG A 55 -14.87 10.98 2.88
C ARG A 55 -14.64 12.07 1.83
N GLY A 56 -13.89 11.79 0.76
CA GLY A 56 -13.65 12.75 -0.31
C GLY A 56 -14.84 12.98 -1.23
N GLN A 57 -15.78 12.04 -1.27
CA GLN A 57 -16.99 12.14 -2.07
C GLN A 57 -18.13 12.86 -1.32
N PHE A 58 -18.16 12.79 0.01
CA PHE A 58 -19.20 13.45 0.81
C PHE A 58 -19.37 14.94 0.42
N PRO A 59 -20.61 15.43 0.23
CA PRO A 59 -21.90 14.78 0.54
C PRO A 59 -22.48 13.91 -0.60
N GLU A 60 -21.85 13.89 -1.76
CA GLU A 60 -22.42 13.23 -2.94
C GLU A 60 -22.44 11.71 -2.78
N PRO A 61 -23.52 11.03 -3.25
CA PRO A 61 -23.51 9.58 -3.29
C PRO A 61 -22.50 9.06 -4.32
N ILE A 62 -22.05 7.83 -4.14
CA ILE A 62 -21.20 7.09 -5.10
C ILE A 62 -21.71 5.66 -5.21
N SER A 63 -21.78 5.15 -6.44
CA SER A 63 -22.14 3.75 -6.66
C SER A 63 -21.02 2.81 -6.23
N THR A 64 -21.36 1.57 -5.88
CA THR A 64 -20.37 0.53 -5.55
C THR A 64 -19.40 0.25 -6.71
N LYS A 65 -19.86 0.39 -7.96
CA LYS A 65 -19.01 0.28 -9.16
C LYS A 65 -17.95 1.38 -9.21
N GLN A 66 -18.35 2.64 -9.11
CA GLN A 66 -17.43 3.78 -9.10
C GLN A 66 -16.48 3.75 -7.90
N LEU A 67 -16.96 3.27 -6.75
CA LEU A 67 -16.14 3.09 -5.56
C LEU A 67 -15.00 2.09 -5.83
N ARG A 68 -15.30 0.93 -6.43
CA ARG A 68 -14.29 -0.07 -6.82
C ARG A 68 -13.29 0.46 -7.84
N GLU A 69 -13.75 1.20 -8.86
CA GLU A 69 -12.87 1.81 -9.88
C GLU A 69 -11.86 2.81 -9.28
N ARG A 70 -12.18 3.42 -8.13
CA ARG A 70 -11.30 4.36 -7.43
C ARG A 70 -10.42 3.71 -6.36
N MET A 71 -10.63 2.42 -6.05
CA MET A 71 -9.82 1.73 -5.06
C MET A 71 -8.43 1.46 -5.61
N ILE A 72 -7.42 1.99 -4.93
CA ILE A 72 -6.00 1.77 -5.28
C ILE A 72 -5.52 0.44 -4.71
N ILE A 73 -6.09 0.04 -3.57
CA ILE A 73 -5.75 -1.18 -2.85
C ILE A 73 -6.95 -2.09 -2.97
N SER A 74 -6.92 -2.96 -3.97
CA SER A 74 -7.89 -4.03 -4.19
C SER A 74 -7.19 -5.38 -4.00
N ASN A 75 -7.88 -6.34 -3.38
CA ASN A 75 -7.58 -7.73 -3.68
C ASN A 75 -8.03 -7.93 -5.12
N SER A 76 -7.08 -8.19 -6.01
CA SER A 76 -7.38 -8.64 -7.36
C SER A 76 -8.02 -10.01 -7.24
N ASP A 77 -9.34 -10.09 -7.43
CA ASP A 77 -10.01 -11.33 -7.82
C ASP A 77 -9.89 -11.47 -9.35
#